data_AF-I0IAX3-F1
#
_entry.id   AF-I0IAX3-F1
#
_cell.length_a   1.000
_cell.length_b   1.000
_cell.length_c   1.000
_cell.angle_alpha   90.00
_cell.angle_beta   90.00
_cell.angle_gamma   90.00
#
_symmetry.space_group_name_H-M   'P 1'
#
loop_
_entity.id
_entity.type
_entity.pdbx_description
1 polymer ?
#
loop_
_entity_poly.entity_id
_entity_poly.type
_entity_poly.pdbx_seq_one_letter_code
_entity_poly.pdbx_strand_id
1 'polypeptide(L)'
;MADATPQSARPAGGRWSRLAGLGLAGSALAVLGVAAWLQPEAAGVGTHTGLGLSPCGFLQATGLPCATCGMTTATSLAAHGRLLAAAATQPAGLLFALALGGLVWLGGWLACSGRPAGPVLAGLSRVVFSGRGLLAALVIVGGSWVYKAARMAAADGSSAPWSAALPASPAPEAVPGG
;
A
#
# COMPACT_ATOMS: atom_id res chain seq x y z
N MET A 1 46.97 39.01 18.08
CA MET A 1 46.05 37.97 18.57
C MET A 1 44.97 37.81 17.51
N ALA A 2 45.07 36.76 16.71
CA ALA A 2 44.11 36.49 15.64
C ALA A 2 43.07 35.50 16.18
N ASP A 3 41.80 35.91 16.20
CA ASP A 3 40.66 35.06 16.51
C ASP A 3 40.49 34.00 15.42
N ALA A 4 40.87 32.77 15.74
CA ALA A 4 40.49 31.61 14.94
C ALA A 4 39.01 31.31 15.23
N THR A 5 38.12 31.77 14.34
CA THR A 5 36.74 31.31 14.33
C THR A 5 36.74 29.79 14.09
N PRO A 6 36.11 28.98 14.95
CA PRO A 6 36.04 27.54 14.72
C PRO A 6 35.22 27.31 13.44
N GLN A 7 35.88 26.82 12.40
CA GLN A 7 35.20 26.32 11.20
C GLN A 7 34.27 25.20 11.66
N SER A 8 32.97 25.47 11.64
CA SER A 8 31.94 24.48 11.91
C SER A 8 32.08 23.37 10.87
N ALA A 9 32.64 22.23 11.31
CA ALA A 9 32.74 21.04 10.50
C ALA A 9 31.36 20.75 9.91
N ARG A 10 31.21 20.83 8.58
CA ARG A 10 30.00 20.39 7.90
C ARG A 10 29.73 18.97 8.38
N PRO A 11 28.58 18.68 9.01
CA PRO A 11 28.34 17.34 9.52
C PRO A 11 28.47 16.37 8.36
N ALA A 12 29.23 15.30 8.57
CA ALA A 12 29.43 14.20 7.62
C ALA A 12 28.11 13.49 7.21
N GLY A 13 26.95 14.02 7.62
CA GLY A 13 25.59 13.52 7.40
C GLY A 13 24.99 13.80 6.02
N GLY A 14 25.68 14.52 5.12
CA GLY A 14 25.20 14.71 3.75
C GLY A 14 25.07 13.40 2.98
N ARG A 15 26.12 12.55 2.98
CA ARG A 15 26.09 11.25 2.30
C ARG A 15 25.03 10.31 2.86
N TRP A 16 24.92 10.25 4.19
CA TRP A 16 23.97 9.37 4.87
C TRP A 16 22.54 9.81 4.63
N SER A 17 22.28 11.12 4.58
CA SER A 17 20.95 11.63 4.24
C SER A 17 20.58 11.35 2.80
N ARG A 18 21.55 11.40 1.88
CA ARG A 18 21.32 11.03 0.48
C ARG A 18 21.02 9.54 0.34
N LEU A 19 21.79 8.68 1.01
CA LEU A 19 21.54 7.23 1.03
C LEU A 19 20.19 6.88 1.66
N ALA A 20 19.80 7.56 2.75
CA ALA A 20 18.49 7.40 3.36
C ALA A 20 17.36 7.83 2.41
N GLY A 21 17.52 8.95 1.72
CA GLY A 21 16.58 9.41 0.69
C GLY A 21 16.45 8.42 -0.47
N LEU A 22 17.57 7.91 -0.97
CA LEU A 22 17.61 6.88 -2.02
C LEU A 22 16.95 5.57 -1.58
N GLY A 23 17.21 5.11 -0.35
CA GLY A 23 16.56 3.92 0.21
C GLY A 23 15.05 4.09 0.33
N LEU A 24 14.60 5.25 0.81
CA LEU A 24 13.17 5.56 0.92
C LEU A 24 12.48 5.61 -0.44
N ALA A 25 13.05 6.36 -1.39
CA ALA A 25 12.49 6.47 -2.73
C ALA A 25 12.55 5.13 -3.48
N GLY A 26 13.68 4.43 -3.39
CA GLY A 26 13.89 3.15 -4.06
C GLY A 26 12.94 2.07 -3.57
N SER A 27 12.71 1.96 -2.26
CA SER A 27 11.75 1.00 -1.70
C SER A 27 10.31 1.31 -2.12
N ALA A 28 9.88 2.57 -2.04
CA ALA A 28 8.54 2.97 -2.48
C ALA A 28 8.35 2.77 -3.99
N LEU A 29 9.37 3.10 -4.79
CA LEU A 29 9.37 2.91 -6.23
C LEU A 29 9.34 1.43 -6.61
N ALA A 30 10.04 0.56 -5.87
CA ALA A 30 9.98 -0.89 -6.09
C ALA A 30 8.56 -1.43 -5.92
N VAL A 31 7.85 -1.00 -4.86
CA VAL A 31 6.44 -1.41 -4.64
C VAL A 31 5.53 -0.90 -5.76
N LEU A 32 5.66 0.37 -6.15
CA LEU A 32 4.88 0.94 -7.26
C LEU A 32 5.23 0.30 -8.61
N GLY A 33 6.49 -0.06 -8.83
CA GLY A 33 6.95 -0.77 -10.02
C GLY A 33 6.33 -2.17 -10.11
N VAL A 34 6.30 -2.92 -9.01
CA VAL A 34 5.57 -4.19 -8.92
C VAL A 34 4.08 -3.98 -9.18
N ALA A 35 3.47 -2.95 -8.60
CA ALA A 35 2.06 -2.64 -8.82
C ALA A 35 1.74 -2.28 -10.29
N ALA A 36 2.66 -1.57 -10.96
CA ALA A 36 2.56 -1.24 -12.38
C ALA A 36 2.79 -2.46 -13.30
N TRP A 37 3.57 -3.45 -12.84
CA TRP A 37 3.78 -4.70 -13.56
C TRP A 37 2.59 -5.66 -13.45
N LEU A 38 1.95 -5.72 -12.29
CA LEU A 38 0.76 -6.54 -12.07
C LEU A 38 -0.43 -6.05 -12.90
N GLN A 39 -1.17 -6.97 -13.51
CA GLN A 39 -2.43 -6.64 -14.15
C GLN A 39 -3.55 -6.51 -13.10
N PRO A 40 -4.24 -5.36 -13.02
CA PRO A 40 -5.32 -5.17 -12.07
C PRO A 40 -6.51 -6.05 -12.45
N GLU A 41 -7.02 -6.80 -11.48
CA GLU A 41 -8.09 -7.77 -11.70
C GLU A 41 -9.44 -7.05 -11.85
N ALA A 42 -10.23 -7.44 -12.84
CA ALA A 42 -11.49 -6.78 -13.17
C ALA A 42 -12.52 -6.92 -12.03
N ALA A 43 -12.44 -8.02 -11.27
CA ALA A 43 -13.25 -8.25 -10.09
C ALA A 43 -12.95 -7.28 -8.93
N GLY A 44 -11.88 -6.48 -9.00
CA GLY A 44 -11.51 -5.54 -7.94
C GLY A 44 -10.92 -6.22 -6.70
N VAL A 45 -10.55 -7.49 -6.79
CA VAL A 45 -9.88 -8.32 -5.78
C VAL A 45 -8.99 -9.35 -6.48
N GLY A 46 -7.99 -9.90 -5.80
CA GLY A 46 -7.23 -11.04 -6.33
C GLY A 46 -5.95 -10.71 -7.10
N THR A 47 -5.64 -9.44 -7.38
CA THR A 47 -4.40 -9.06 -8.08
C THR A 47 -3.12 -9.53 -7.38
N HIS A 48 -3.18 -9.82 -6.07
CA HIS A 48 -2.05 -10.38 -5.33
C HIS A 48 -1.69 -11.81 -5.75
N THR A 49 -2.59 -12.57 -6.40
CA THR A 49 -2.27 -13.91 -6.92
C THR A 49 -1.26 -13.87 -8.07
N GLY A 50 -1.17 -12.75 -8.79
CA GLY A 50 -0.10 -12.49 -9.76
C GLY A 50 1.31 -12.43 -9.13
N LEU A 51 1.40 -12.31 -7.79
CA LEU A 51 2.64 -12.43 -7.03
C LEU A 51 2.95 -13.87 -6.58
N GLY A 52 2.14 -14.86 -6.99
CA GLY A 52 2.24 -16.24 -6.51
C GLY A 52 1.65 -16.46 -5.11
N LEU A 53 0.90 -15.49 -4.58
CA LEU A 53 0.23 -15.62 -3.29
C LEU A 53 -1.11 -16.36 -3.43
N SER A 54 -1.50 -17.12 -2.41
CA SER A 54 -2.78 -17.83 -2.41
C SER A 54 -3.98 -16.88 -2.45
N PRO A 55 -5.12 -17.28 -3.03
CA PRO A 55 -6.33 -16.47 -2.99
C PRO A 55 -6.79 -16.23 -1.54
N CYS A 56 -7.56 -15.16 -1.29
CA CYS A 56 -7.96 -14.80 0.06
C CYS A 56 -8.84 -15.88 0.69
N GLY A 57 -8.32 -16.58 1.71
CA GLY A 57 -9.06 -17.64 2.41
C GLY A 57 -10.31 -17.13 3.13
N PHE A 58 -10.28 -15.90 3.66
CA PHE A 58 -11.46 -15.29 4.29
C PHE A 58 -12.59 -15.07 3.28
N LEU A 59 -12.26 -14.57 2.10
CA LEU A 59 -13.22 -14.38 1.02
C LEU A 59 -13.78 -15.71 0.52
N GLN A 60 -12.92 -16.74 0.36
CA GLN A 60 -13.36 -18.08 -0.02
C GLN A 60 -14.31 -18.70 1.03
N ALA A 61 -13.98 -18.55 2.32
CA ALA A 61 -14.73 -19.19 3.39
C ALA A 61 -16.05 -18.48 3.72
N THR A 62 -16.09 -17.14 3.62
CA THR A 62 -17.24 -16.33 4.09
C THR A 62 -18.02 -15.67 2.97
N GLY A 63 -17.48 -15.60 1.75
CA GLY A 63 -18.02 -14.78 0.66
C GLY A 63 -17.87 -13.27 0.91
N LEU A 64 -17.26 -12.84 2.02
CA LEU A 64 -17.09 -11.44 2.39
C LEU A 64 -15.63 -11.00 2.22
N PRO A 65 -15.37 -9.74 1.81
CA PRO A 65 -14.02 -9.22 1.73
C PRO A 65 -13.41 -9.06 3.13
N CYS A 66 -12.13 -9.43 3.29
CA CYS A 66 -11.38 -8.99 4.47
C CYS A 66 -10.98 -7.51 4.35
N ALA A 67 -10.47 -6.92 5.44
CA ALA A 67 -10.08 -5.50 5.49
C ALA A 67 -9.04 -5.09 4.43
N THR A 68 -8.25 -6.03 3.91
CA THR A 68 -7.21 -5.78 2.89
C THR A 68 -7.60 -6.29 1.49
N CYS A 69 -8.78 -6.89 1.32
CA CYS A 69 -9.23 -7.35 0.01
C CYS A 69 -9.33 -6.19 -0.99
N GLY A 70 -8.70 -6.38 -2.15
CA GLY A 70 -8.67 -5.38 -3.22
C GLY A 70 -7.64 -4.27 -3.03
N MET A 71 -6.83 -4.30 -1.97
CA MET A 71 -5.79 -3.29 -1.76
C MET A 71 -4.74 -3.31 -2.88
N THR A 72 -4.20 -4.50 -3.22
CA THR A 72 -3.24 -4.66 -4.33
C THR A 72 -3.86 -4.31 -5.67
N THR A 73 -5.13 -4.65 -5.90
CA THR A 73 -5.86 -4.27 -7.12
C THR A 73 -6.00 -2.75 -7.23
N ALA A 74 -6.39 -2.07 -6.16
CA ALA A 74 -6.48 -0.60 -6.15
C ALA A 74 -5.10 0.07 -6.32
N THR A 75 -4.06 -0.46 -5.67
CA THR A 75 -2.69 0.06 -5.83
C THR A 75 -2.19 -0.14 -7.26
N SER A 76 -2.45 -1.29 -7.89
CA SER A 76 -2.15 -1.53 -9.30
C SER A 76 -2.93 -0.60 -10.22
N LEU A 77 -4.24 -0.42 -10.01
CA LEU A 77 -5.04 0.56 -10.76
C LEU A 77 -4.47 1.98 -10.64
N ALA A 78 -4.06 2.39 -9.45
CA ALA A 78 -3.43 3.69 -9.23
C ALA A 78 -2.07 3.82 -9.95
N ALA A 79 -1.26 2.76 -9.95
CA ALA A 79 0.00 2.70 -10.69
C ALA A 79 -0.21 2.80 -12.22
N HIS A 80 -1.35 2.31 -12.72
CA HIS A 80 -1.79 2.48 -14.12
C HIS A 80 -2.47 3.85 -14.39
N GLY A 81 -2.47 4.78 -13.43
CA GLY A 81 -3.09 6.10 -13.56
C GLY A 81 -4.62 6.10 -13.45
N ARG A 82 -5.25 4.95 -13.13
CA ARG A 82 -6.72 4.80 -13.03
C ARG A 82 -7.21 5.13 -11.62
N LEU A 83 -6.99 6.36 -11.16
CA LEU A 83 -7.25 6.78 -9.77
C LEU A 83 -8.71 6.62 -9.33
N LEU A 84 -9.67 6.95 -10.21
CA LEU A 84 -11.10 6.80 -9.90
C LEU A 84 -11.50 5.34 -9.74
N ALA A 85 -10.97 4.46 -10.59
CA ALA A 85 -11.18 3.02 -10.48
C ALA A 85 -10.52 2.46 -9.20
N ALA A 86 -9.33 2.96 -8.84
CA ALA A 86 -8.67 2.60 -7.59
C ALA A 86 -9.50 3.00 -6.36
N ALA A 87 -10.03 4.24 -6.33
CA ALA A 87 -10.92 4.71 -5.27
C ALA A 87 -12.18 3.86 -5.16
N ALA A 88 -12.84 3.57 -6.29
CA ALA A 88 -14.04 2.74 -6.34
C ALA A 88 -13.76 1.27 -5.95
N THR A 89 -12.53 0.80 -6.16
CA THR A 89 -12.13 -0.56 -5.81
C THR A 89 -11.83 -0.71 -4.33
N GLN A 90 -10.98 0.14 -3.77
CA GLN A 90 -10.56 0.08 -2.37
C GLN A 90 -9.89 1.43 -2.00
N PRO A 91 -10.61 2.37 -1.36
CA PRO A 91 -10.07 3.71 -1.05
C PRO A 91 -8.78 3.69 -0.24
N ALA A 92 -8.65 2.79 0.74
CA ALA A 92 -7.41 2.61 1.50
C ALA A 92 -6.23 2.20 0.61
N GLY A 93 -6.45 1.40 -0.44
CA GLY A 93 -5.42 0.99 -1.39
C GLY A 93 -4.98 2.12 -2.33
N LEU A 94 -5.89 3.03 -2.70
CA LEU A 94 -5.54 4.26 -3.39
C LEU A 94 -4.69 5.16 -2.50
N LEU A 95 -5.11 5.40 -1.24
CA LEU A 95 -4.36 6.23 -0.31
C LEU A 95 -2.96 5.64 -0.04
N PHE A 96 -2.84 4.33 0.04
CA PHE A 96 -1.55 3.65 0.13
C PHE A 96 -0.67 3.92 -1.11
N ALA A 97 -1.22 3.81 -2.32
CA ALA A 97 -0.49 4.12 -3.56
C ALA A 97 -0.02 5.59 -3.61
N LEU A 98 -0.88 6.53 -3.19
CA LEU A 98 -0.54 7.96 -3.11
C LEU A 98 0.54 8.21 -2.06
N ALA A 99 0.47 7.53 -0.91
CA ALA A 99 1.50 7.61 0.12
C ALA A 99 2.86 7.12 -0.41
N LEU A 100 2.89 6.00 -1.13
CA LEU A 100 4.10 5.51 -1.80
C LEU A 100 4.64 6.54 -2.81
N GLY A 101 3.78 7.14 -3.62
CA GLY A 101 4.17 8.21 -4.54
C GLY A 101 4.79 9.40 -3.81
N GLY A 102 4.17 9.82 -2.69
CA GLY A 102 4.71 10.86 -1.81
C GLY A 102 6.09 10.51 -1.23
N LEU A 103 6.31 9.24 -0.85
CA LEU A 103 7.61 8.75 -0.38
C LEU A 103 8.68 8.74 -1.47
N VAL A 104 8.32 8.43 -2.73
CA VAL A 104 9.24 8.56 -3.88
C VAL A 104 9.68 10.00 -4.04
N TRP A 105 8.74 10.95 -4.05
CA TRP A 105 9.04 12.38 -4.17
C TRP A 105 9.88 12.90 -3.00
N LEU A 106 9.49 12.57 -1.76
CA LEU A 106 10.21 12.99 -0.57
C LEU A 106 11.63 12.41 -0.51
N GLY A 107 11.78 11.12 -0.77
CA GLY A 107 13.06 10.43 -0.79
C GLY A 107 13.98 10.97 -1.89
N GLY A 108 13.45 11.17 -3.10
CA GLY A 108 14.18 11.78 -4.21
C GLY A 108 14.64 13.21 -3.89
N TRP A 109 13.77 14.00 -3.26
CA TRP A 109 14.13 15.34 -2.82
C TRP A 109 15.23 15.34 -1.75
N LEU A 110 15.19 14.44 -0.77
CA LEU A 110 16.25 14.27 0.23
C LEU A 110 17.57 13.82 -0.44
N ALA A 111 17.49 12.91 -1.40
CA ALA A 111 18.64 12.43 -2.17
C ALA A 111 19.31 13.53 -3.01
N CYS A 112 18.52 14.40 -3.65
CA CYS A 112 19.02 15.51 -4.45
C CYS A 112 19.56 16.65 -3.58
N SER A 113 18.79 17.08 -2.57
CA SER A 113 19.08 18.27 -1.75
C SER A 113 20.18 18.05 -0.71
N GLY A 114 20.40 16.81 -0.27
CA GLY A 114 21.36 16.51 0.81
C GLY A 114 20.98 17.07 2.18
N ARG A 115 19.72 17.48 2.36
CA ARG A 115 19.17 17.94 3.65
C ARG A 115 19.21 16.82 4.69
N PRO A 116 19.33 17.15 6.00
CA PRO A 116 19.40 16.12 7.04
C PRO A 116 18.10 15.31 7.05
N ALA A 117 18.20 14.02 6.70
CA ALA A 117 17.03 13.14 6.63
C ALA A 117 16.44 12.85 8.03
N GLY A 118 17.28 12.83 9.07
CA GLY A 118 16.88 12.49 10.44
C GLY A 118 15.67 13.28 10.96
N PRO A 119 15.72 14.63 11.01
CA PRO A 119 14.59 15.44 11.47
C PRO A 119 13.32 15.26 10.62
N VAL A 120 13.46 15.11 9.30
CA VAL A 120 12.32 14.91 8.39
C VAL A 120 11.64 13.57 8.66
N LEU A 121 12.42 12.49 8.74
CA LEU A 121 11.92 11.15 9.03
C LEU A 121 11.34 11.06 10.44
N ALA A 122 11.95 11.70 11.43
CA ALA A 122 11.42 11.79 12.79
C ALA A 122 10.12 12.58 12.89
N GLY A 123 9.98 13.65 12.10
CA GLY A 123 8.73 14.40 11.99
C GLY A 123 7.61 13.57 11.36
N LEU A 124 7.92 12.89 10.25
CA LEU A 124 6.97 11.99 9.58
C LEU A 124 6.54 10.84 10.50
N SER A 125 7.49 10.17 11.15
CA SER A 125 7.18 9.08 12.07
C SER A 125 6.33 9.55 13.24
N ARG A 126 6.63 10.73 13.82
CA ARG A 126 5.81 11.31 14.89
C ARG A 126 4.38 11.56 14.45
N VAL A 127 4.15 12.04 13.24
CA VAL A 127 2.79 12.29 12.72
C VAL A 127 2.06 10.97 12.47
N VAL A 128 2.70 10.05 11.73
CA VAL A 128 2.12 8.76 11.35
C VAL A 128 1.80 7.90 12.57
N PHE A 129 2.73 7.81 13.52
CA PHE A 129 2.58 7.02 14.75
C PHE A 129 2.00 7.82 15.93
N SER A 130 1.52 9.05 15.71
CA SER A 130 0.73 9.75 16.73
C SER A 130 -0.61 9.04 16.95
N GLY A 131 -1.22 9.19 18.12
CA GLY A 131 -2.57 8.66 18.36
C GLY A 131 -3.61 9.14 17.34
N ARG A 132 -3.45 10.36 16.83
CA ARG A 132 -4.30 10.91 15.75
C ARG A 132 -4.03 10.25 14.39
N GLY A 133 -2.76 10.01 14.05
CA GLY A 133 -2.37 9.33 12.82
C GLY A 133 -2.85 7.87 12.80
N LEU A 134 -2.67 7.17 13.92
CA LEU A 134 -3.17 5.80 14.11
C LEU A 134 -4.70 5.75 14.06
N LEU A 135 -5.39 6.69 14.71
CA LEU A 135 -6.85 6.79 14.64
C LEU A 135 -7.33 7.06 13.22
N ALA A 136 -6.68 7.97 12.49
CA ALA A 136 -7.00 8.25 11.10
C ALA A 136 -6.80 7.00 10.21
N ALA A 137 -5.70 6.26 10.38
CA ALA A 137 -5.47 5.02 9.67
C ALA A 137 -6.54 3.97 9.98
N LEU A 138 -6.93 3.81 11.24
CA LEU A 138 -8.00 2.92 11.68
C LEU A 138 -9.35 3.28 11.04
N VAL A 139 -9.71 4.57 11.06
CA VAL A 139 -10.94 5.08 10.45
C VAL A 139 -10.93 4.89 8.93
N ILE A 140 -9.80 5.16 8.27
CA ILE A 140 -9.66 4.98 6.84
C ILE A 140 -9.79 3.50 6.46
N VAL A 141 -9.05 2.60 7.13
CA VAL A 141 -9.08 1.16 6.83
C VAL A 141 -10.46 0.58 7.15
N GLY A 142 -11.01 0.89 8.32
CA GLY A 142 -12.33 0.43 8.74
C GLY A 142 -13.44 0.97 7.82
N GLY A 143 -13.45 2.25 7.52
CA GLY A 143 -14.41 2.88 6.62
C GLY A 143 -14.31 2.35 5.19
N SER A 144 -13.09 2.14 4.68
CA SER A 144 -12.89 1.57 3.34
C SER A 144 -13.31 0.11 3.26
N TRP A 145 -13.13 -0.66 4.35
CA TRP A 145 -13.65 -2.02 4.46
C TRP A 145 -15.17 -2.03 4.48
N VAL A 146 -15.83 -1.20 5.30
CA VAL A 146 -17.30 -1.08 5.32
C VAL A 146 -17.83 -0.72 3.94
N TYR A 147 -17.20 0.24 3.26
CA TYR A 147 -17.52 0.59 1.87
C TYR A 147 -17.43 -0.63 0.94
N LYS A 148 -16.33 -1.39 0.99
CA LYS A 148 -16.12 -2.57 0.16
C LYS A 148 -17.14 -3.67 0.45
N ALA A 149 -17.38 -3.96 1.73
CA ALA A 149 -18.32 -4.96 2.19
C ALA A 149 -19.74 -4.62 1.72
N ALA A 150 -20.17 -3.35 1.88
CA ALA A 150 -21.46 -2.88 1.40
C ALA A 150 -21.57 -2.99 -0.14
N ARG A 151 -20.52 -2.61 -0.88
CA ARG A 151 -20.47 -2.71 -2.35
C ARG A 151 -20.56 -4.15 -2.85
N MET A 152 -19.94 -5.09 -2.14
CA MET A 152 -20.01 -6.52 -2.48
C MET A 152 -21.34 -7.15 -2.06
N ALA A 153 -21.92 -6.73 -0.94
CA ALA A 153 -23.24 -7.18 -0.50
C ALA A 153 -24.38 -6.69 -1.42
N ALA A 154 -24.23 -5.48 -1.99
CA ALA A 154 -25.18 -4.91 -2.95
C ALA A 154 -25.01 -5.46 -4.38
N ALA A 155 -24.01 -6.29 -4.65
CA ALA A 155 -23.84 -6.99 -5.91
C ALA A 155 -24.26 -8.45 -5.68
N ASP A 156 -25.49 -8.78 -6.03
CA ASP A 156 -26.17 -10.06 -5.82
C ASP A 156 -25.22 -11.25 -6.06
N GLY A 157 -25.08 -12.17 -5.10
CA GLY A 157 -24.02 -13.19 -5.05
C GLY A 157 -23.89 -14.12 -6.25
N SER A 158 -24.89 -14.18 -7.14
CA SER A 158 -24.86 -14.94 -8.41
C SER A 158 -24.25 -14.17 -9.59
N SER A 159 -24.20 -12.84 -9.51
CA SER A 159 -23.68 -11.95 -10.56
C SER A 159 -22.37 -11.25 -10.16
N ALA A 160 -21.91 -11.50 -8.93
CA ALA A 160 -20.82 -10.76 -8.36
C ALA A 160 -19.50 -11.11 -9.09
N PRO A 161 -18.79 -10.14 -9.69
CA PRO A 161 -17.66 -10.41 -10.58
C PRO A 161 -16.48 -11.10 -9.89
N TRP A 162 -16.45 -11.13 -8.56
CA TRP A 162 -15.44 -11.83 -7.76
C TRP A 162 -15.68 -13.33 -7.60
N SER A 163 -16.89 -13.85 -7.88
CA SER A 163 -17.16 -15.30 -7.84
C SER A 163 -16.40 -16.05 -8.93
N ALA A 164 -16.21 -15.42 -10.10
CA ALA A 164 -15.38 -15.94 -11.19
C ALA A 164 -13.86 -15.86 -10.90
N ALA A 165 -13.44 -14.99 -9.97
CA ALA A 165 -12.05 -14.85 -9.55
C ALA A 165 -11.66 -15.84 -8.43
N LEU A 166 -12.63 -16.54 -7.84
CA LEU A 166 -12.36 -17.63 -6.92
C LEU A 166 -12.14 -18.92 -7.73
N PRO A 167 -11.02 -19.65 -7.54
CA PRO A 167 -10.95 -21.00 -8.07
C PRO A 167 -12.13 -21.80 -7.51
N ALA A 168 -12.71 -22.69 -8.32
CA ALA A 168 -13.72 -23.61 -7.83
C ALA A 168 -13.19 -24.28 -6.56
N SER A 169 -13.95 -24.19 -5.46
CA SER A 169 -13.61 -24.89 -4.23
C SER A 169 -13.27 -26.34 -4.60
N PRO A 170 -12.13 -26.90 -4.19
CA PRO A 170 -11.91 -28.33 -4.37
C PRO A 170 -13.12 -29.03 -3.74
N ALA A 171 -13.71 -29.97 -4.47
CA ALA A 171 -14.76 -30.81 -3.91
C ALA A 171 -14.24 -31.36 -2.56
N PRO A 172 -15.07 -31.42 -1.50
CA PRO A 172 -14.62 -31.95 -0.23
C PRO A 172 -13.98 -33.31 -0.51
N GLU A 173 -12.66 -33.43 -0.30
CA GLU A 173 -12.00 -34.73 -0.31
C GLU A 173 -12.79 -35.57 0.69
N ALA A 174 -13.45 -36.60 0.19
CA ALA A 174 -14.15 -37.55 1.04
C ALA A 174 -13.10 -38.11 2.00
N VAL A 175 -13.13 -37.66 3.25
CA VAL A 175 -12.36 -38.25 4.33
C VAL A 175 -12.71 -39.73 4.32
N PRO A 176 -11.79 -40.64 3.95
CA PRO A 176 -12.09 -42.06 3.98
C PRO A 176 -12.32 -42.39 5.46
N GLY A 177 -13.53 -42.86 5.77
CA GLY A 177 -13.93 -43.19 7.13
C GLY A 177 -12.93 -44.16 7.77
N GLY A 178 -12.46 -43.78 8.96
CA GLY A 178 -11.73 -44.63 9.90
C GLY A 178 -12.53 -44.77 11.17
#